data_AF-A0A317MKN0-F1
#
_entry.id   AF-A0A317MKN0-F1
#
_cell.length_a   1.000
_cell.length_b   1.000
_cell.length_c   1.000
_cell.angle_alpha   90.00
_cell.angle_beta   90.00
_cell.angle_gamma   90.00
#
_symmetry.space_group_name_H-M   'P 1'
#
loop_
_entity.id
_entity.type
_entity.pdbx_description
1 polymer ?
#
loop_
_entity_poly.entity_id
_entity_poly.type
_entity_poly.pdbx_seq_one_letter_code
_entity_poly.pdbx_strand_id
1 'polypeptide(L)'
;MPPPKDIPENMVKVMEAFMTIVWLMPLIAVAEIVGGILFITNKYRALGAIIIFPVMVGIVLTHIILAPSGLPIALVLFAINIWVIIENREKYLPMVR
;
A
#
# COMPACT_ATOMS: atom_id res chain seq x y z
N MET A 1 -21.13 13.91 9.15
CA MET A 1 -21.91 13.68 7.91
C MET A 1 -22.53 12.29 8.03
N PRO A 2 -23.85 12.11 7.83
CA PRO A 2 -24.40 10.76 7.70
C PRO A 2 -23.70 10.07 6.52
N PRO A 3 -23.28 8.80 6.65
CA PRO A 3 -22.61 8.09 5.57
C PRO A 3 -23.53 8.07 4.33
N PRO A 4 -22.98 8.27 3.11
CA PRO A 4 -23.73 8.12 1.87
C PRO A 4 -24.46 6.78 1.86
N LYS A 5 -25.73 6.77 1.45
CA LYS A 5 -26.62 5.60 1.51
C LYS A 5 -26.21 4.42 0.60
N ASP A 6 -25.16 4.60 -0.19
CA ASP A 6 -24.68 3.64 -1.19
C ASP A 6 -23.29 3.05 -0.85
N ILE A 7 -22.77 3.27 0.36
CA ILE A 7 -21.53 2.60 0.78
C ILE A 7 -21.85 1.16 1.21
N PRO A 8 -21.22 0.13 0.60
CA PRO A 8 -21.39 -1.25 1.03
C PRO A 8 -21.17 -1.42 2.55
N GLU A 9 -22.06 -2.15 3.25
CA GLU A 9 -21.99 -2.31 4.72
C GLU A 9 -20.63 -2.87 5.20
N ASN A 10 -20.00 -3.73 4.40
CA ASN A 10 -18.67 -4.26 4.66
C ASN A 10 -17.58 -3.17 4.61
N MET A 11 -17.71 -2.16 3.76
CA MET A 11 -16.79 -1.03 3.68
C MET A 11 -16.93 -0.12 4.90
N VAL A 12 -18.16 0.11 5.39
CA VAL A 12 -18.41 0.85 6.64
C VAL A 12 -17.73 0.16 7.82
N LYS A 13 -17.91 -1.15 7.99
CA LYS A 13 -17.27 -1.93 9.07
C LYS A 13 -15.75 -1.86 9.02
N VAL A 14 -15.16 -1.88 7.83
CA VAL A 14 -13.71 -1.77 7.65
C VAL A 14 -13.23 -0.38 8.03
N MET A 15 -13.93 0.69 7.60
CA MET A 15 -13.60 2.06 8.00
C MET A 15 -13.69 2.25 9.53
N GLU A 16 -14.71 1.67 10.17
CA GLU A 16 -14.83 1.67 11.64
C GLU A 16 -13.68 0.91 12.32
N ALA A 17 -13.24 -0.22 11.76
CA ALA A 17 -12.08 -0.96 12.24
C ALA A 17 -10.79 -0.13 12.13
N PHE A 18 -10.59 0.59 11.01
CA PHE A 18 -9.47 1.53 10.85
C PHE A 18 -9.49 2.66 11.90
N MET A 19 -10.67 3.15 12.28
CA MET A 19 -10.80 4.16 13.35
C MET A 19 -10.59 3.57 14.74
N THR A 20 -10.94 2.31 14.95
CA THR A 20 -10.75 1.62 16.23
C THR A 20 -9.27 1.31 16.50
N ILE A 21 -8.53 0.92 15.45
CA ILE A 21 -7.10 0.64 15.54
C ILE A 21 -6.31 1.95 15.39
N VAL A 22 -6.22 2.70 16.48
CA VAL A 22 -5.67 4.08 16.52
C VAL A 22 -4.26 4.19 15.93
N TRP A 23 -3.43 3.14 16.03
CA TRP A 23 -2.05 3.15 15.53
C TRP A 23 -1.92 2.78 14.05
N LEU A 24 -2.95 2.19 13.42
CA LEU A 24 -2.87 1.66 12.06
C LEU A 24 -2.75 2.77 11.01
N MET A 25 -3.62 3.77 11.07
CA MET A 25 -3.59 4.90 10.12
C MET A 25 -2.27 5.70 10.20
N PRO A 26 -1.74 6.04 11.39
CA PRO A 26 -0.41 6.62 11.52
C PRO A 26 0.70 5.73 10.94
N LEU A 27 0.66 4.41 11.19
CA LEU A 27 1.67 3.48 10.68
C LEU A 27 1.68 3.44 9.15
N ILE A 28 0.49 3.36 8.53
CA ILE A 28 0.34 3.41 7.07
C ILE A 28 0.91 4.72 6.52
N ALA A 29 0.52 5.86 7.12
CA ALA A 29 1.01 7.17 6.69
C ALA A 29 2.54 7.27 6.79
N VAL A 30 3.14 6.78 7.88
CA VAL A 30 4.61 6.75 8.05
C VAL A 30 5.26 5.87 6.98
N ALA A 31 4.73 4.67 6.74
CA ALA A 31 5.26 3.77 5.72
C ALA A 31 5.17 4.37 4.31
N GLU A 32 4.06 5.01 3.96
CA GLU A 32 3.89 5.68 2.67
C GLU A 32 4.78 6.90 2.51
N ILE A 33 4.92 7.75 3.54
CA ILE A 33 5.77 8.94 3.49
C ILE A 33 7.24 8.54 3.40
N VAL A 34 7.70 7.68 4.31
CA VAL A 34 9.11 7.23 4.34
C VAL A 34 9.43 6.46 3.07
N GLY A 35 8.56 5.51 2.70
CA GLY A 35 8.72 4.73 1.48
C GLY A 35 8.72 5.61 0.23
N GLY A 36 7.83 6.59 0.15
CA GLY A 36 7.71 7.52 -0.98
C GLY A 36 8.93 8.43 -1.12
N ILE A 37 9.42 9.00 -0.01
CA ILE A 37 10.65 9.80 0.00
C ILE A 37 11.84 8.98 -0.49
N LEU A 38 11.99 7.76 0.04
CA LEU A 38 13.07 6.86 -0.38
C LEU A 38 12.92 6.42 -1.85
N PHE A 39 11.68 6.22 -2.32
CA PHE A 39 11.37 5.85 -3.70
C PHE A 39 11.78 6.94 -4.70
N ILE A 40 11.60 8.21 -4.35
CA ILE A 40 12.01 9.37 -5.18
C ILE A 40 13.53 9.45 -5.31
N THR A 41 14.26 9.08 -4.26
CA THR A 41 15.73 9.08 -4.30
C THR A 41 16.28 7.87 -5.08
N ASN A 42 17.00 8.11 -6.18
CA ASN A 42 17.54 7.05 -7.05
C ASN A 42 18.45 6.05 -6.31
N LYS A 43 19.06 6.48 -5.21
CA LYS A 43 19.91 5.66 -4.33
C LYS A 43 19.14 4.67 -3.46
N TYR A 44 17.99 5.08 -2.91
CA TYR A 44 17.21 4.29 -1.95
C TYR A 44 15.88 3.75 -2.50
N ARG A 45 15.66 3.91 -3.81
CA ARG A 45 14.46 3.45 -4.52
C ARG A 45 14.06 2.00 -4.19
N ALA A 46 15.06 1.13 -4.07
CA ALA A 46 14.89 -0.27 -3.67
C ALA A 46 14.26 -0.40 -2.28
N LEU A 47 14.86 0.25 -1.27
CA LEU A 47 14.36 0.23 0.11
C LEU A 47 12.95 0.84 0.21
N GLY A 48 12.70 1.94 -0.50
CA GLY A 48 11.37 2.57 -0.54
C GLY A 48 10.29 1.64 -1.10
N ALA A 49 10.60 0.89 -2.16
CA ALA A 49 9.66 -0.06 -2.75
C ALA A 49 9.28 -1.21 -1.79
N ILE A 50 10.24 -1.73 -1.02
CA ILE A 50 9.99 -2.76 0.00
C ILE A 50 9.14 -2.24 1.16
N ILE A 51 9.38 -1.01 1.62
CA ILE A 51 8.61 -0.41 2.72
C ILE A 51 7.14 -0.22 2.31
N ILE A 52 6.89 0.18 1.06
CA ILE A 52 5.53 0.39 0.52
C ILE A 52 4.83 -0.94 0.20
N PHE A 53 5.57 -2.00 -0.11
CA PHE A 53 5.04 -3.29 -0.54
C PHE A 53 3.91 -3.86 0.34
N PRO A 54 4.05 -3.99 1.67
CA PRO A 54 2.97 -4.54 2.51
C PRO A 54 1.71 -3.65 2.51
N VAL A 55 1.87 -2.32 2.42
CA VAL A 55 0.74 -1.39 2.30
C VAL A 55 0.02 -1.59 0.97
N MET A 56 0.78 -1.71 -0.14
CA MET A 56 0.24 -1.97 -1.46
C MET A 56 -0.52 -3.30 -1.55
N VAL A 57 -0.05 -4.35 -0.89
CA VAL A 57 -0.79 -5.62 -0.78
C VAL A 57 -2.14 -5.40 -0.09
N GLY A 58 -2.16 -4.66 1.02
CA GLY A 58 -3.40 -4.28 1.71
C GLY A 58 -4.37 -3.49 0.83
N ILE A 59 -3.87 -2.55 0.03
CA ILE A 59 -4.66 -1.78 -0.94
C ILE A 59 -5.28 -2.70 -2.00
N VAL A 60 -4.50 -3.60 -2.61
CA VAL A 60 -5.01 -4.54 -3.62
C VAL A 60 -6.09 -5.45 -3.02
N LEU A 61 -5.86 -6.04 -1.84
CA LEU A 61 -6.84 -6.88 -1.17
C LEU A 61 -8.14 -6.13 -0.84
N THR A 62 -8.02 -4.89 -0.37
CA THR A 62 -9.18 -4.02 -0.10
C THR A 62 -10.00 -3.79 -1.37
N HIS A 63 -9.35 -3.51 -2.50
CA HIS A 63 -10.06 -3.31 -3.77
C HIS A 63 -10.64 -4.61 -4.34
N ILE A 64 -9.99 -5.76 -4.17
CA ILE A 64 -10.53 -7.06 -4.59
C ILE A 64 -11.82 -7.38 -3.82
N ILE A 65 -11.85 -7.14 -2.51
CA ILE A 65 -12.93 -7.62 -1.63
C ILE A 65 -14.06 -6.59 -1.49
N LEU A 66 -13.72 -5.30 -1.43
CA LEU A 66 -14.65 -4.25 -0.96
C LEU A 66 -14.94 -3.18 -2.00
N ALA A 67 -13.98 -2.85 -2.87
CA ALA A 67 -14.11 -1.76 -3.84
C ALA A 67 -13.51 -2.11 -5.22
N PRO A 68 -14.13 -3.03 -6.00
CA PRO A 68 -13.56 -3.50 -7.28
C PRO A 68 -13.37 -2.40 -8.33
N SER A 69 -14.10 -1.29 -8.22
CA SER A 69 -13.98 -0.14 -9.13
C SER A 69 -12.58 0.49 -9.13
N GLY A 70 -11.87 0.47 -8.00
CA GLY A 70 -10.48 0.96 -7.91
C GLY A 70 -9.43 -0.12 -8.14
N LEU A 71 -9.83 -1.36 -8.40
CA LEU A 71 -8.89 -2.46 -8.64
C LEU A 71 -7.94 -2.20 -9.83
N PRO A 72 -8.39 -1.65 -10.98
CA PRO A 72 -7.48 -1.41 -12.11
C PRO A 72 -6.30 -0.51 -11.77
N ILE A 73 -6.53 0.59 -11.05
CA ILE A 73 -5.45 1.51 -10.65
C ILE A 73 -4.56 0.88 -9.57
N ALA A 74 -5.15 0.15 -8.63
CA ALA A 74 -4.39 -0.57 -7.59
C ALA A 74 -3.44 -1.61 -8.21
N LEU A 75 -3.89 -2.35 -9.23
CA LEU A 75 -3.07 -3.34 -9.93
C LEU A 75 -1.93 -2.69 -10.72
N VAL A 76 -2.17 -1.55 -11.38
CA VAL A 76 -1.12 -0.82 -12.11
C VAL A 76 -0.03 -0.35 -11.13
N LEU A 77 -0.42 0.27 -10.01
CA LEU A 77 0.53 0.71 -8.99
C LEU A 77 1.29 -0.46 -8.36
N PHE A 78 0.61 -1.59 -8.13
CA PHE A 78 1.23 -2.79 -7.58
C PHE A 78 2.24 -3.41 -8.56
N ALA A 79 1.90 -3.45 -9.85
CA ALA A 79 2.81 -3.90 -10.90
C ALA A 79 4.07 -3.01 -10.99
N ILE A 80 3.92 -1.69 -10.90
CA ILE A 80 5.06 -0.75 -10.84
C ILE A 80 5.93 -1.03 -9.62
N ASN A 81 5.32 -1.22 -8.44
CA ASN A 81 6.04 -1.52 -7.21
C ASN A 81 6.85 -2.82 -7.33
N ILE A 82 6.23 -3.90 -7.84
CA ILE A 82 6.91 -5.18 -8.12
C ILE A 82 8.05 -5.00 -9.12
N TRP A 83 7.81 -4.27 -10.22
CA TRP A 83 8.84 -4.02 -11.23
C TRP A 83 10.07 -3.35 -10.64
N VAL A 84 9.89 -2.33 -9.79
CA VAL A 84 11.00 -1.66 -9.11
C VAL A 84 11.78 -2.61 -8.19
N ILE A 85 11.08 -3.51 -7.49
CA ILE A 85 11.70 -4.53 -6.65
C ILE A 85 12.55 -5.49 -7.50
N ILE A 86 12.01 -5.99 -8.63
CA ILE A 86 12.73 -6.92 -9.52
C ILE A 86 13.93 -6.26 -10.19
N GLU A 87 13.78 -5.01 -10.62
CA GLU A 87 14.85 -4.19 -11.24
C GLU A 87 16.02 -3.99 -10.26
N ASN A 88 15.72 -3.75 -8.98
CA ASN A 88 16.73 -3.50 -7.95
C ASN A 88 17.14 -4.76 -7.17
N ARG A 89 16.80 -5.97 -7.65
CA ARG A 89 17.05 -7.24 -6.95
C ARG A 89 18.50 -7.46 -6.54
N GLU A 90 19.44 -6.96 -7.34
CA GLU A 90 20.88 -7.05 -7.09
C GLU A 90 21.32 -6.30 -5.83
N LYS A 91 20.56 -5.27 -5.42
CA LYS A 91 20.81 -4.53 -4.19
C LYS A 91 20.29 -5.27 -2.95
N TYR A 92 19.39 -6.24 -3.10
CA TYR A 92 18.88 -7.07 -1.97
C TYR A 92 19.65 -8.37 -1.79
N LEU A 93 20.32 -8.84 -2.85
CA LEU A 93 21.13 -10.07 -2.83
C LEU A 93 22.12 -10.16 -1.65
N PRO A 94 22.78 -9.08 -1.19
CA PRO A 94 23.66 -9.11 -0.02
C PRO A 94 22.95 -9.27 1.33
N MET A 95 21.63 -9.06 1.40
CA MET A 95 20.85 -9.20 2.65
C MET A 95 20.23 -10.59 2.81
N VAL A 96 20.14 -11.35 1.71
CA VAL A 96 19.49 -12.67 1.65
C VAL A 96 20.50 -13.81 1.43
N ARG A 97 21.75 -13.48 1.07
CA ARG A 97 22.88 -14.43 0.99
C ARG A 97 23.76 -14.38 2.23
#